data_AF-A0A0Q6RVZ1-F1
#
_entry.id   AF-A0A0Q6RVZ1-F1
#
_cell.length_a   1.000
_cell.length_b   1.000
_cell.length_c   1.000
_cell.angle_alpha   90.00
_cell.angle_beta   90.00
_cell.angle_gamma   90.00
#
_symmetry.space_group_name_H-M   'P 1'
#
loop_
_entity.id
_entity.type
_entity.pdbx_description
1 polymer ?
#
loop_
_entity_poly.entity_id
_entity_poly.type
_entity_poly.pdbx_seq_one_letter_code
_entity_poly.pdbx_strand_id
1 'polypeptide(L)'
;NRIYTMPQFLEQRYGKAVATTMALFWLGLYVVVNLTSILYLGALAIGSVTGVGVLPCMLFLAVFAAIITLGGMKVIGYTDVIQVTCLVIGGLVTTWLALDLVAKLGQGHGALQGFSTLYNTTRDHFEMVLGRDNKNYMDLPGLSTLIGGMWIVNLNYWGCNQYITQRALGADLPTARKGLLFAAFLKLLMPMIVVMPGIAAFALDRAGVLGDAMRVGGELNPDRAYPTLLAMLPSGIKGIAFAALTAAVVASLAGKANSIATIFTLDIYQKRLHPDVSEKKMVWIGRMTVIVSMLLAIVIAPLMGIDKKGGFQYIQEYTGFVSPGILAMFLLGFFWKKTTADAAMFATVGGLVFSIILKFLPTMMDLHFL
;
A
#
# COMPACT_ATOMS: atom_id res chain seq x y z
N ASN A 1 21.12 -10.05 19.38
CA ASN A 1 19.91 -9.63 20.13
C ASN A 1 18.71 -10.38 19.58
N ARG A 2 18.10 -11.26 20.39
CA ARG A 2 16.91 -12.05 20.02
C ARG A 2 15.67 -11.14 19.88
N ILE A 3 15.69 -10.26 18.89
CA ILE A 3 14.60 -9.32 18.57
C ILE A 3 13.69 -10.03 17.59
N TYR A 4 12.42 -10.17 17.96
CA TYR A 4 11.40 -10.83 17.15
C TYR A 4 10.38 -9.83 16.59
N THR A 5 10.25 -8.66 17.22
CA THR A 5 9.34 -7.59 16.78
C THR A 5 9.96 -6.20 16.94
N MET A 6 9.54 -5.26 16.11
CA MET A 6 9.89 -3.84 16.16
C MET A 6 9.37 -3.13 17.43
N PRO A 7 8.13 -3.35 17.90
CA PRO A 7 7.73 -2.90 19.22
C PRO A 7 8.67 -3.37 20.34
N GLN A 8 9.11 -4.64 20.30
CA GLN A 8 10.05 -5.19 21.28
C GLN A 8 11.42 -4.50 21.20
N PHE A 9 11.91 -4.23 19.99
CA PHE A 9 13.14 -3.44 19.81
C PHE A 9 13.02 -2.05 20.44
N LEU A 10 11.94 -1.32 20.15
CA LEU A 10 11.73 0.02 20.70
C LEU A 10 11.58 -0.01 22.22
N GLU A 11 10.89 -1.01 22.76
CA GLU A 11 10.74 -1.17 24.21
C GLU A 11 12.09 -1.44 24.90
N GLN A 12 12.95 -2.28 24.30
CA GLN A 12 14.30 -2.53 24.80
C GLN A 12 15.24 -1.34 24.64
N ARG A 13 15.09 -0.57 23.55
CA ARG A 13 16.00 0.53 23.20
C ARG A 13 15.66 1.84 23.90
N TYR A 14 14.37 2.13 24.05
CA TYR A 14 13.86 3.43 24.49
C TYR A 14 12.82 3.34 25.62
N GLY A 15 12.37 2.14 25.96
CA GLY A 15 11.41 1.92 27.03
C GLY A 15 9.95 1.90 26.57
N LYS A 16 9.09 1.65 27.56
CA LYS A 16 7.67 1.35 27.39
C LYS A 16 6.87 2.46 26.71
N ALA A 17 7.11 3.71 27.07
CA ALA A 17 6.35 4.85 26.55
C ALA A 17 6.49 5.02 25.03
N VAL A 18 7.71 4.93 24.51
CA VAL A 18 8.00 5.03 23.07
C VAL A 18 7.36 3.88 22.31
N ALA A 19 7.49 2.65 22.81
CA ALA A 19 6.88 1.47 22.17
C ALA A 19 5.35 1.57 22.10
N THR A 20 4.68 2.05 23.15
CA THR A 20 3.22 2.23 23.15
C THR A 20 2.79 3.32 22.17
N THR A 21 3.50 4.45 22.17
CA THR A 21 3.21 5.57 21.25
C THR A 21 3.32 5.12 19.80
N MET A 22 4.36 4.32 19.51
CA MET A 22 4.55 3.73 18.19
C MET A 22 3.41 2.78 17.81
N ALA A 23 2.97 1.91 18.74
CA ALA A 23 1.85 1.01 18.51
C ALA A 23 0.55 1.77 18.19
N LEU A 24 0.28 2.88 18.89
CA LEU A 24 -0.88 3.74 18.59
C LEU A 24 -0.78 4.37 17.19
N PHE A 25 0.39 4.88 16.81
CA PHE A 25 0.58 5.43 15.46
C PHE A 25 0.42 4.37 14.37
N TRP A 26 0.98 3.17 14.56
CA TRP A 26 0.77 2.09 13.61
C TRP A 26 -0.69 1.66 13.51
N LEU A 27 -1.43 1.58 14.62
CA LEU A 27 -2.86 1.28 14.59
C LEU A 27 -3.63 2.33 13.78
N GLY A 28 -3.37 3.62 14.05
CA GLY A 28 -3.99 4.71 13.29
C GLY A 28 -3.66 4.64 11.81
N LEU A 29 -2.37 4.52 11.46
CA LEU A 29 -1.90 4.42 10.08
C LEU A 29 -2.46 3.17 9.37
N TYR A 30 -2.47 2.02 10.03
CA TYR A 30 -2.95 0.78 9.42
C TYR A 30 -4.46 0.80 9.19
N VAL A 31 -5.26 1.37 10.09
CA VAL A 31 -6.72 1.48 9.90
C VAL A 31 -7.05 2.56 8.88
N VAL A 32 -6.64 3.81 9.14
CA VAL A 32 -7.06 5.00 8.39
C VAL A 32 -6.42 5.07 7.00
N VAL A 33 -5.16 4.62 6.87
CA VAL A 33 -4.44 4.70 5.60
C VAL A 33 -4.48 3.36 4.88
N ASN A 34 -3.85 2.32 5.42
CA ASN A 34 -3.66 1.09 4.65
C ASN A 34 -4.94 0.28 4.44
N LEU A 35 -5.65 -0.07 5.51
CA LEU A 35 -6.83 -0.93 5.45
C LEU A 35 -7.94 -0.24 4.65
N THR A 36 -8.20 1.03 4.95
CA THR A 36 -9.16 1.88 4.23
C THR A 36 -8.84 1.95 2.73
N SER A 37 -7.58 2.21 2.36
CA SER A 37 -7.20 2.31 0.94
C SER A 37 -7.30 0.97 0.21
N ILE A 38 -6.84 -0.13 0.81
CA ILE A 38 -6.95 -1.46 0.18
C ILE A 38 -8.42 -1.82 -0.01
N LEU A 39 -9.27 -1.54 0.97
CA LEU A 39 -10.69 -1.82 0.90
C LEU A 39 -11.37 -1.02 -0.21
N TYR A 40 -11.09 0.29 -0.27
CA TYR A 40 -11.65 1.18 -1.27
C TYR A 40 -11.18 0.84 -2.70
N LEU A 41 -9.86 0.70 -2.91
CA LEU A 41 -9.29 0.34 -4.21
C LEU A 41 -9.75 -1.05 -4.67
N GLY A 42 -9.83 -2.00 -3.75
CA GLY A 42 -10.38 -3.32 -4.02
C GLY A 42 -11.85 -3.27 -4.45
N ALA A 43 -12.66 -2.45 -3.77
CA ALA A 43 -14.06 -2.28 -4.10
C ALA A 43 -14.25 -1.56 -5.45
N LEU A 44 -13.43 -0.56 -5.77
CA LEU A 44 -13.38 0.06 -7.10
C LEU A 44 -13.06 -0.96 -8.17
N ALA A 45 -12.10 -1.84 -7.91
CA ALA A 45 -11.69 -2.85 -8.86
C ALA A 45 -12.81 -3.87 -9.14
N ILE A 46 -13.45 -4.37 -8.09
CA ILE A 46 -14.59 -5.29 -8.22
C ILE A 46 -15.77 -4.60 -8.91
N GLY A 47 -16.11 -3.38 -8.50
CA GLY A 47 -17.20 -2.60 -9.08
C GLY A 47 -17.00 -2.31 -10.56
N SER A 48 -15.76 -2.05 -11.00
CA SER A 48 -15.45 -1.80 -12.41
C SER A 48 -15.64 -3.02 -13.30
N VAL A 49 -15.40 -4.22 -12.77
CA VAL A 49 -15.57 -5.48 -13.52
C VAL A 49 -17.02 -5.96 -13.52
N THR A 50 -17.73 -5.77 -12.41
CA THR A 50 -19.08 -6.32 -12.16
C THR A 50 -20.22 -5.34 -12.42
N GLY A 51 -19.95 -4.04 -12.45
CA GLY A 51 -20.97 -2.99 -12.49
C GLY A 51 -21.65 -2.70 -11.15
N VAL A 52 -21.24 -3.38 -10.06
CA VAL A 52 -21.81 -3.17 -8.72
C VAL A 52 -21.25 -1.90 -8.08
N GLY A 53 -22.09 -1.20 -7.30
CA GLY A 53 -21.66 0.00 -6.57
C GLY A 53 -20.54 -0.28 -5.57
N VAL A 54 -19.74 0.75 -5.26
CA VAL A 54 -18.55 0.63 -4.41
C VAL A 54 -18.88 0.16 -2.99
N LEU A 55 -19.95 0.65 -2.37
CA LEU A 55 -20.32 0.31 -0.99
C LEU A 55 -20.65 -1.20 -0.83
N PRO A 56 -21.52 -1.82 -1.64
CA PRO A 56 -21.72 -3.27 -1.63
C PRO A 56 -20.41 -4.06 -1.81
N CYS A 57 -19.52 -3.62 -2.71
CA CYS A 57 -18.22 -4.27 -2.91
C CYS A 57 -17.32 -4.16 -1.67
N MET A 58 -17.31 -3.01 -0.97
CA MET A 58 -16.58 -2.86 0.29
C MET A 58 -17.14 -3.79 1.37
N LEU A 59 -18.47 -3.88 1.51
CA LEU A 59 -19.10 -4.79 2.48
C LEU A 59 -18.75 -6.26 2.18
N PHE A 60 -18.84 -6.66 0.92
CA PHE A 60 -18.43 -7.98 0.46
C PHE A 60 -16.98 -8.29 0.83
N LEU A 61 -16.05 -7.40 0.48
CA LEU A 61 -14.62 -7.56 0.79
C LEU A 61 -14.36 -7.62 2.30
N ALA A 62 -15.01 -6.77 3.08
CA ALA A 62 -14.86 -6.72 4.53
C ALA A 62 -15.31 -8.02 5.21
N VAL A 63 -16.44 -8.60 4.79
CA VAL A 63 -16.94 -9.87 5.32
C VAL A 63 -15.97 -11.01 4.99
N PHE A 64 -15.56 -11.15 3.73
CA PHE A 64 -14.63 -12.21 3.33
C PHE A 64 -13.26 -12.06 3.99
N ALA A 65 -12.74 -10.83 4.06
CA ALA A 65 -11.48 -10.57 4.74
C ALA A 65 -11.57 -10.88 6.23
N ALA A 66 -12.66 -10.52 6.91
CA ALA A 66 -12.87 -10.88 8.31
C ALA A 66 -12.86 -12.40 8.50
N ILE A 67 -13.58 -13.16 7.67
CA ILE A 67 -13.61 -14.63 7.73
C ILE A 67 -12.21 -15.23 7.56
N ILE A 68 -11.45 -14.80 6.55
CA ILE A 68 -10.08 -15.30 6.31
C ILE A 68 -9.15 -14.92 7.46
N THR A 69 -9.30 -13.73 8.04
CA THR A 69 -8.49 -13.29 9.18
C THR A 69 -8.68 -14.19 10.40
N LEU A 70 -9.87 -14.78 10.60
CA LEU A 70 -10.12 -15.74 11.68
C LEU A 70 -9.27 -17.02 11.57
N GLY A 71 -8.76 -17.34 10.37
CA GLY A 71 -7.84 -18.46 10.12
C GLY A 71 -6.41 -18.23 10.63
N GLY A 72 -6.07 -16.99 11.02
CA GLY A 72 -4.78 -16.62 11.58
C GLY A 72 -3.60 -16.61 10.59
N MET A 73 -2.41 -16.26 11.10
CA MET A 73 -1.21 -16.01 10.27
C MET A 73 -0.76 -17.23 9.45
N LYS A 74 -1.05 -18.46 9.89
CA LYS A 74 -0.70 -19.68 9.16
C LYS A 74 -1.46 -19.80 7.84
N VAL A 75 -2.78 -19.59 7.86
CA VAL A 75 -3.62 -19.61 6.64
C VAL A 75 -3.16 -18.52 5.68
N ILE A 76 -2.91 -17.31 6.19
CA ILE A 76 -2.43 -16.17 5.41
C ILE A 76 -1.09 -16.48 4.73
N GLY A 77 -0.15 -17.11 5.45
CA GLY A 77 1.16 -17.45 4.90
C GLY A 77 1.11 -18.43 3.73
N TYR A 78 0.23 -19.44 3.77
CA TYR A 78 0.08 -20.39 2.67
C TYR A 78 -0.62 -19.75 1.46
N THR A 79 -1.62 -18.91 1.68
CA THR A 79 -2.32 -18.22 0.59
C THR A 79 -1.41 -17.23 -0.14
N ASP A 80 -0.50 -16.56 0.58
CA ASP A 80 0.43 -15.58 0.00
C ASP A 80 1.34 -16.19 -1.08
N VAL A 81 1.83 -17.42 -0.89
CA VAL A 81 2.76 -18.06 -1.85
C VAL A 81 2.06 -18.32 -3.19
N ILE A 82 0.85 -18.88 -3.14
CA ILE A 82 0.05 -19.14 -4.34
C ILE A 82 -0.35 -17.82 -5.00
N GLN A 83 -0.75 -16.85 -4.20
CA GLN A 83 -1.19 -15.53 -4.67
C GLN A 83 -0.10 -14.77 -5.41
N VAL A 84 1.16 -14.81 -4.96
CA VAL A 84 2.27 -14.13 -5.65
C VAL A 84 2.41 -14.64 -7.08
N THR A 85 2.36 -15.96 -7.28
CA THR A 85 2.42 -16.56 -8.61
C THR A 85 1.26 -16.11 -9.49
N CYS A 86 0.03 -16.15 -8.95
CA CYS A 86 -1.16 -15.69 -9.67
C CYS A 86 -1.10 -14.20 -10.03
N LEU A 87 -0.60 -13.34 -9.15
CA LEU A 87 -0.49 -11.91 -9.39
C LEU A 87 0.59 -11.58 -10.43
N VAL A 88 1.74 -12.25 -10.37
CA VAL A 88 2.82 -12.05 -11.36
C VAL A 88 2.36 -12.49 -12.74
N ILE A 89 1.83 -13.71 -12.87
CA ILE A 89 1.33 -14.20 -14.15
C ILE A 89 0.16 -13.35 -14.64
N GLY A 90 -0.82 -13.07 -13.77
CA GLY A 90 -2.00 -12.29 -14.10
C GLY A 90 -1.66 -10.87 -14.55
N GLY A 91 -0.72 -10.19 -13.90
CA GLY A 91 -0.30 -8.85 -14.31
C GLY A 91 0.56 -8.83 -15.56
N LEU A 92 1.41 -9.84 -15.79
CA LEU A 92 2.13 -9.98 -17.08
C LEU A 92 1.16 -10.24 -18.25
N VAL A 93 0.16 -11.11 -18.05
CA VAL A 93 -0.90 -11.35 -19.04
C VAL A 93 -1.71 -10.08 -19.30
N THR A 94 -2.09 -9.35 -18.24
CA THR A 94 -2.81 -8.08 -18.36
C THR A 94 -2.00 -7.05 -19.13
N THR A 95 -0.70 -6.96 -18.86
CA THR A 95 0.23 -6.06 -19.59
C THR A 95 0.33 -6.44 -21.05
N TRP A 96 0.49 -7.73 -21.36
CA TRP A 96 0.55 -8.22 -22.74
C TRP A 96 -0.72 -7.87 -23.52
N LEU A 97 -1.89 -8.09 -22.91
CA LEU A 97 -3.19 -7.77 -23.52
C LEU A 97 -3.41 -6.26 -23.68
N ALA A 98 -3.02 -5.46 -22.69
CA ALA A 98 -3.10 -4.01 -22.78
C ALA A 98 -2.22 -3.46 -23.90
N LEU A 99 -1.00 -4.00 -24.07
CA LEU A 99 -0.12 -3.63 -25.17
C LEU A 99 -0.68 -4.08 -26.52
N ASP A 100 -1.27 -5.28 -26.63
CA ASP A 100 -1.94 -5.72 -27.87
C ASP A 100 -3.11 -4.79 -28.24
N LEU A 101 -3.89 -4.33 -27.26
CA LEU A 101 -4.94 -3.33 -27.49
C LEU A 101 -4.36 -1.99 -27.97
N VAL A 102 -3.26 -1.53 -27.39
CA VAL A 102 -2.57 -0.32 -27.85
C VAL A 102 -2.01 -0.49 -29.27
N ALA A 103 -1.53 -1.69 -29.62
CA ALA A 103 -1.01 -1.97 -30.97
C ALA A 103 -2.07 -1.71 -32.05
N LYS A 104 -3.34 -2.02 -31.77
CA LYS A 104 -4.47 -1.79 -32.68
C LYS A 104 -4.71 -0.31 -32.99
N LEU A 105 -4.32 0.61 -32.10
CA LEU A 105 -4.35 2.05 -32.39
C LEU A 105 -3.43 2.42 -33.57
N GLY A 106 -2.31 1.72 -33.70
CA GLY A 106 -1.35 1.86 -34.80
C GLY A 106 -1.59 0.88 -35.95
N GLN A 107 -2.77 0.26 -36.04
CA GLN A 107 -3.08 -0.83 -36.99
C GLN A 107 -2.12 -2.02 -36.91
N GLY A 108 -1.51 -2.21 -35.74
CA GLY A 108 -0.57 -3.27 -35.44
C GLY A 108 -1.16 -4.41 -34.63
N HIS A 109 -0.31 -5.39 -34.34
CA HIS A 109 -0.67 -6.54 -33.50
C HIS A 109 0.53 -7.02 -32.67
N GLY A 110 0.25 -7.46 -31.44
CA GLY A 110 1.24 -7.98 -30.52
C GLY A 110 1.89 -6.92 -29.63
N ALA A 111 2.40 -7.38 -28.48
CA ALA A 111 2.88 -6.51 -27.41
C ALA A 111 4.12 -5.68 -27.77
N LEU A 112 4.99 -6.14 -28.67
CA LEU A 112 6.18 -5.38 -29.09
C LEU A 112 5.79 -4.13 -29.89
N GLN A 113 4.88 -4.28 -30.84
CA GLN A 113 4.35 -3.16 -31.61
C GLN A 113 3.47 -2.25 -30.73
N GLY A 114 2.73 -2.86 -29.80
CA GLY A 114 2.01 -2.15 -28.74
C GLY A 114 2.92 -1.25 -27.91
N PHE A 115 4.05 -1.78 -27.45
CA PHE A 115 5.03 -1.01 -26.68
C PHE A 115 5.64 0.14 -27.49
N SER A 116 6.01 -0.12 -28.74
CA SER A 116 6.52 0.94 -29.62
C SER A 116 5.49 2.05 -29.84
N THR A 117 4.23 1.67 -30.10
CA THR A 117 3.12 2.61 -30.25
C THR A 117 2.88 3.40 -28.95
N LEU A 118 2.90 2.71 -27.80
CA LEU A 118 2.74 3.32 -26.49
C LEU A 118 3.84 4.35 -26.22
N TYR A 119 5.10 3.96 -26.43
CA TYR A 119 6.26 4.83 -26.22
C TYR A 119 6.19 6.10 -27.08
N ASN A 120 5.79 5.97 -28.34
CA ASN A 120 5.70 7.10 -29.26
C ASN A 120 4.50 8.02 -28.96
N THR A 121 3.39 7.48 -28.47
CA THR A 121 2.16 8.25 -28.20
C THR A 121 2.10 8.87 -26.81
N THR A 122 2.84 8.33 -25.84
CA THR A 122 2.83 8.72 -24.43
C THR A 122 4.24 8.90 -23.86
N ARG A 123 5.15 9.48 -24.65
CA ARG A 123 6.57 9.60 -24.31
C ARG A 123 6.82 10.30 -22.96
N ASP A 124 5.99 11.26 -22.62
CA ASP A 124 5.99 12.00 -21.35
C ASP A 124 5.75 11.09 -20.13
N HIS A 125 5.09 9.94 -20.30
CA HIS A 125 4.84 8.96 -19.24
C HIS A 125 6.01 7.97 -19.03
N PHE A 126 7.07 8.06 -19.84
CA PHE A 126 8.31 7.30 -19.66
C PHE A 126 9.44 8.14 -19.06
N GLU A 127 9.17 9.40 -18.70
CA GLU A 127 10.11 10.27 -18.02
C GLU A 127 10.29 9.84 -16.56
N MET A 128 11.50 9.43 -16.21
CA MET A 128 11.82 8.96 -14.85
C MET A 128 12.18 10.09 -13.88
N VAL A 129 12.53 11.27 -14.41
CA VAL A 129 12.94 12.46 -13.64
C VAL A 129 12.16 13.64 -14.19
N LEU A 130 11.15 14.09 -13.44
CA LEU A 130 10.24 15.14 -13.88
C LEU A 130 10.88 16.53 -13.81
N GLY A 131 10.65 17.33 -14.84
CA GLY A 131 10.91 18.77 -14.85
C GLY A 131 9.92 19.54 -13.96
N ARG A 132 10.29 20.74 -13.51
CA ARG A 132 9.45 21.59 -12.64
C ARG A 132 8.14 22.05 -13.30
N ASP A 133 8.12 22.07 -14.62
CA ASP A 133 6.98 22.38 -15.48
C ASP A 133 5.97 21.22 -15.58
N ASN A 134 6.33 20.01 -15.15
CA ASN A 134 5.42 18.87 -15.15
C ASN A 134 4.37 19.03 -14.04
N LYS A 135 3.09 18.87 -14.40
CA LYS A 135 1.95 18.96 -13.45
C LYS A 135 2.07 18.01 -12.25
N ASN A 136 2.77 16.88 -12.40
CA ASN A 136 2.96 15.87 -11.37
C ASN A 136 4.28 16.08 -10.59
N TYR A 137 5.02 17.17 -10.82
CA TYR A 137 6.30 17.44 -10.15
C TYR A 137 6.15 17.50 -8.62
N MET A 138 5.05 18.05 -8.11
CA MET A 138 4.82 18.13 -6.66
C MET A 138 4.66 16.74 -6.00
N ASP A 139 4.22 15.73 -6.76
CA ASP A 139 4.12 14.35 -6.27
C ASP A 139 5.45 13.58 -6.43
N LEU A 140 6.19 13.84 -7.51
CA LEU A 140 7.47 13.20 -7.84
C LEU A 140 8.52 14.27 -8.24
N PRO A 141 9.14 14.97 -7.27
CA PRO A 141 9.95 16.17 -7.50
C PRO A 141 11.34 15.89 -8.10
N GLY A 142 11.36 15.46 -9.36
CA GLY A 142 12.57 15.28 -10.16
C GLY A 142 13.63 14.43 -9.46
N LEU A 143 14.88 14.90 -9.48
CA LEU A 143 16.02 14.20 -8.87
C LEU A 143 15.87 14.00 -7.37
N SER A 144 15.13 14.86 -6.66
CA SER A 144 14.92 14.69 -5.22
C SER A 144 14.10 13.44 -4.90
N THR A 145 13.38 12.88 -5.88
CA THR A 145 12.79 11.54 -5.79
C THR A 145 13.87 10.47 -5.60
N LEU A 146 15.03 10.56 -6.26
CA LEU A 146 16.08 9.54 -6.18
C LEU A 146 16.98 9.69 -4.94
N ILE A 147 17.27 10.92 -4.52
CA ILE A 147 18.24 11.21 -3.45
C ILE A 147 17.61 11.73 -2.15
N GLY A 148 16.31 12.01 -2.14
CA GLY A 148 15.60 12.64 -1.02
C GLY A 148 14.49 11.75 -0.43
N GLY A 149 13.25 12.24 -0.52
CA GLY A 149 12.11 11.69 0.23
C GLY A 149 11.81 10.21 -0.01
N MET A 150 12.12 9.68 -1.19
CA MET A 150 11.88 8.25 -1.48
C MET A 150 12.76 7.31 -0.64
N TRP A 151 13.95 7.76 -0.21
CA TRP A 151 14.76 6.99 0.76
C TRP A 151 14.04 6.88 2.10
N ILE A 152 13.38 7.95 2.54
CA ILE A 152 12.63 7.94 3.78
C ILE A 152 11.49 6.92 3.71
N VAL A 153 10.71 6.97 2.62
CA VAL A 153 9.62 6.01 2.37
C VAL A 153 10.15 4.58 2.34
N ASN A 154 11.19 4.30 1.53
CA ASN A 154 11.68 2.95 1.32
C ASN A 154 12.36 2.37 2.56
N LEU A 155 13.24 3.12 3.24
CA LEU A 155 13.92 2.63 4.44
C LEU A 155 12.93 2.43 5.59
N ASN A 156 11.93 3.30 5.73
CA ASN A 156 10.86 3.11 6.70
C ASN A 156 10.06 1.84 6.38
N TYR A 157 9.62 1.70 5.13
CA TYR A 157 8.78 0.59 4.69
C TYR A 157 9.50 -0.76 4.78
N TRP A 158 10.73 -0.89 4.27
CA TRP A 158 11.45 -2.17 4.24
C TRP A 158 12.20 -2.48 5.53
N GLY A 159 12.78 -1.45 6.16
CA GLY A 159 13.66 -1.60 7.32
C GLY A 159 12.94 -1.53 8.67
N CYS A 160 11.82 -0.81 8.76
CA CYS A 160 11.16 -0.50 10.03
C CYS A 160 9.74 -1.06 10.13
N ASN A 161 9.13 -1.55 9.04
CA ASN A 161 7.77 -2.07 9.06
C ASN A 161 7.71 -3.45 9.72
N GLN A 162 6.93 -3.55 10.80
CA GLN A 162 6.73 -4.78 11.56
C GLN A 162 6.33 -5.98 10.69
N TYR A 163 5.38 -5.81 9.76
CA TYR A 163 4.86 -6.92 8.96
C TYR A 163 5.92 -7.54 8.05
N ILE A 164 6.81 -6.71 7.50
CA ILE A 164 7.82 -7.13 6.53
C ILE A 164 9.03 -7.71 7.26
N THR A 165 9.58 -6.95 8.20
CA THR A 165 10.83 -7.35 8.85
C THR A 165 10.64 -8.58 9.74
N GLN A 166 9.44 -8.81 10.29
CA GLN A 166 9.14 -10.03 11.07
C GLN A 166 9.31 -11.31 10.24
N ARG A 167 9.01 -11.31 8.94
CA ARG A 167 9.23 -12.47 8.06
C ARG A 167 10.72 -12.78 7.91
N ALA A 168 11.56 -11.75 7.80
CA ALA A 168 13.01 -11.92 7.71
C ALA A 168 13.63 -12.35 9.05
N LEU A 169 13.16 -11.80 10.17
CA LEU A 169 13.64 -12.14 11.52
C LEU A 169 13.24 -13.55 11.97
N GLY A 170 12.17 -14.11 11.38
CA GLY A 170 11.72 -15.48 11.66
C GLY A 170 12.54 -16.58 10.97
N ALA A 171 13.47 -16.22 10.07
CA ALA A 171 14.32 -17.16 9.34
C ALA A 171 15.79 -17.10 9.82
N ASP A 172 16.57 -18.13 9.49
CA ASP A 172 18.03 -18.07 9.66
C ASP A 172 18.65 -17.02 8.73
N LEU A 173 19.80 -16.46 9.13
CA LEU A 173 20.42 -15.33 8.43
C LEU A 173 20.74 -15.62 6.95
N PRO A 174 21.32 -16.78 6.57
CA PRO A 174 21.48 -17.14 5.15
C PRO A 174 20.17 -17.15 4.36
N THR A 175 19.12 -17.79 4.89
CA THR A 175 17.80 -17.86 4.24
C THR A 175 17.18 -16.47 4.10
N ALA A 176 17.21 -15.67 5.16
CA ALA A 176 16.70 -14.31 5.16
C ALA A 176 17.40 -13.44 4.10
N ARG A 177 18.73 -13.50 3.99
CA ARG A 177 19.50 -12.72 3.00
C ARG A 177 19.15 -13.12 1.57
N LYS A 178 19.12 -14.42 1.26
CA LYS A 178 18.75 -14.92 -0.07
C LYS A 178 17.31 -14.53 -0.42
N GLY A 179 16.38 -14.65 0.53
CA GLY A 179 14.99 -14.25 0.36
C GLY A 179 14.84 -12.75 0.08
N LEU A 180 15.57 -11.89 0.79
CA LEU A 180 15.57 -10.44 0.56
C LEU A 180 16.14 -10.06 -0.82
N LEU A 181 17.24 -10.70 -1.25
CA LEU A 181 17.81 -10.48 -2.58
C LEU A 181 16.84 -10.92 -3.69
N PHE A 182 16.19 -12.07 -3.50
CA PHE A 182 15.16 -12.54 -4.43
C PHE A 182 13.96 -11.58 -4.49
N ALA A 183 13.49 -11.08 -3.35
CA ALA A 183 12.43 -10.08 -3.30
C ALA A 183 12.83 -8.77 -4.00
N ALA A 184 14.09 -8.34 -3.88
CA ALA A 184 14.62 -7.18 -4.59
C ALA A 184 14.63 -7.39 -6.11
N PHE A 185 14.98 -8.59 -6.58
CA PHE A 185 14.87 -8.93 -8.01
C PHE A 185 13.41 -8.89 -8.49
N LEU A 186 12.47 -9.51 -7.76
CA LEU A 186 11.04 -9.46 -8.11
C LEU A 186 10.48 -8.04 -8.17
N LYS A 187 11.03 -7.12 -7.36
CA LYS A 187 10.64 -5.70 -7.39
C LYS A 187 10.95 -5.00 -8.71
N LEU A 188 11.98 -5.44 -9.43
CA LEU A 188 12.31 -4.91 -10.77
C LEU A 188 11.22 -5.24 -11.81
N LEU A 189 10.44 -6.30 -11.59
CA LEU A 189 9.33 -6.68 -12.46
C LEU A 189 8.06 -5.87 -12.18
N MET A 190 7.93 -5.25 -11.00
CA MET A 190 6.69 -4.58 -10.60
C MET A 190 6.26 -3.45 -11.56
N PRO A 191 7.16 -2.56 -12.04
CA PRO A 191 6.75 -1.54 -13.02
C PRO A 191 6.12 -2.13 -14.28
N MET A 192 6.62 -3.28 -14.75
CA MET A 192 6.02 -3.98 -15.90
C MET A 192 4.63 -4.51 -15.58
N ILE A 193 4.41 -5.02 -14.37
CA ILE A 193 3.17 -5.69 -13.96
C ILE A 193 2.07 -4.68 -13.58
N VAL A 194 2.43 -3.55 -12.96
CA VAL A 194 1.45 -2.61 -12.39
C VAL A 194 1.46 -1.22 -13.01
N VAL A 195 2.61 -0.70 -13.46
CA VAL A 195 2.70 0.66 -14.02
C VAL A 195 2.39 0.66 -15.51
N MET A 196 2.97 -0.28 -16.26
CA MET A 196 2.80 -0.36 -17.71
C MET A 196 1.33 -0.50 -18.15
N PRO A 197 0.48 -1.34 -17.51
CA PRO A 197 -0.95 -1.33 -17.79
C PRO A 197 -1.61 0.04 -17.55
N GLY A 198 -1.18 0.79 -16.53
CA GLY A 198 -1.69 2.14 -16.28
C GLY A 198 -1.40 3.10 -17.43
N ILE A 199 -0.17 3.09 -17.96
CA ILE A 199 0.21 3.91 -19.12
C ILE A 199 -0.57 3.47 -20.38
N ALA A 200 -0.73 2.16 -20.59
CA ALA A 200 -1.52 1.64 -21.69
C ALA A 200 -3.00 2.06 -21.61
N ALA A 201 -3.60 1.98 -20.42
CA ALA A 201 -4.97 2.46 -20.18
C ALA A 201 -5.09 3.96 -20.48
N PHE A 202 -4.12 4.78 -20.05
CA PHE A 202 -4.09 6.20 -20.38
C PHE A 202 -4.04 6.46 -21.89
N ALA A 203 -3.21 5.73 -22.64
CA ALA A 203 -3.13 5.87 -24.10
C ALA A 203 -4.46 5.50 -24.79
N LEU A 204 -5.07 4.38 -24.38
CA LEU A 204 -6.37 3.93 -24.89
C LEU A 204 -7.49 4.92 -24.54
N ASP A 205 -7.42 5.51 -23.35
CA ASP A 205 -8.36 6.51 -22.89
C ASP A 205 -8.33 7.78 -23.73
N ARG A 206 -7.12 8.30 -23.95
CA ARG A 206 -6.89 9.50 -24.77
C ARG A 206 -7.34 9.28 -26.21
N ALA A 207 -7.24 8.05 -26.71
CA ALA A 207 -7.73 7.64 -28.02
C ALA A 207 -9.26 7.45 -28.09
N GLY A 208 -9.99 7.61 -26.96
CA GLY A 208 -11.44 7.46 -26.88
C GLY A 208 -11.93 6.01 -26.86
N VAL A 209 -11.03 5.02 -26.77
CA VAL A 209 -11.39 3.59 -26.82
C VAL A 209 -12.13 3.16 -25.54
N LEU A 210 -11.80 3.76 -24.40
CA LEU A 210 -12.35 3.38 -23.10
C LEU A 210 -13.69 4.06 -22.76
N GLY A 211 -14.11 5.07 -23.54
CA GLY A 211 -15.33 5.84 -23.25
C GLY A 211 -15.35 6.34 -21.80
N ASP A 212 -16.44 6.10 -21.08
CA ASP A 212 -16.59 6.52 -19.68
C ASP A 212 -16.05 5.52 -18.65
N ALA A 213 -15.38 4.44 -19.06
CA ALA A 213 -15.04 3.34 -18.16
C ALA A 213 -14.10 3.74 -16.99
N MET A 214 -13.26 4.77 -17.20
CA MET A 214 -12.38 5.32 -16.16
C MET A 214 -12.99 6.52 -15.41
N ARG A 215 -14.24 6.92 -15.70
CA ARG A 215 -14.89 8.07 -15.04
C ARG A 215 -15.73 7.61 -13.86
N VAL A 216 -15.81 8.45 -12.83
CA VAL A 216 -16.76 8.31 -11.71
C VAL A 216 -17.43 9.67 -11.52
N GLY A 217 -18.76 9.74 -11.65
CA GLY A 217 -19.47 11.01 -11.57
C GLY A 217 -19.06 12.04 -12.64
N GLY A 218 -18.54 11.57 -13.78
CA GLY A 218 -18.03 12.42 -14.87
C GLY A 218 -16.56 12.83 -14.74
N GLU A 219 -15.91 12.59 -13.59
CA GLU A 219 -14.50 12.90 -13.37
C GLU A 219 -13.59 11.69 -13.64
N LEU A 220 -12.42 11.92 -14.23
CA LEU A 220 -11.43 10.89 -14.48
C LEU A 220 -10.86 10.35 -13.15
N ASN A 221 -10.95 9.04 -12.94
CA ASN A 221 -10.35 8.37 -11.79
C ASN A 221 -9.23 7.41 -12.27
N PRO A 222 -7.94 7.78 -12.09
CA PRO A 222 -6.80 6.97 -12.51
C PRO A 222 -6.75 5.56 -11.89
N ASP A 223 -7.30 5.36 -10.68
CA ASP A 223 -7.31 4.05 -10.01
C ASP A 223 -8.20 3.02 -10.74
N ARG A 224 -9.06 3.47 -11.68
CA ARG A 224 -9.86 2.60 -12.53
C ARG A 224 -9.11 2.05 -13.75
N ALA A 225 -7.88 2.51 -14.02
CA ALA A 225 -7.11 2.09 -15.19
C ALA A 225 -6.95 0.56 -15.29
N TYR A 226 -6.37 -0.05 -14.25
CA TYR A 226 -6.12 -1.49 -14.23
C TYR A 226 -7.42 -2.32 -14.24
N PRO A 227 -8.44 -2.02 -13.39
CA PRO A 227 -9.71 -2.72 -13.45
C PRO A 227 -10.46 -2.60 -14.78
N THR A 228 -10.36 -1.44 -15.46
CA THR A 228 -10.97 -1.23 -16.77
C THR A 228 -10.37 -2.16 -17.82
N LEU A 229 -9.04 -2.28 -17.84
CA LEU A 229 -8.35 -3.22 -18.74
C LEU A 229 -8.77 -4.67 -18.47
N LEU A 230 -8.90 -5.04 -17.19
CA LEU A 230 -9.41 -6.37 -16.83
C LEU A 230 -10.84 -6.62 -17.31
N ALA A 231 -11.69 -5.59 -17.27
CA ALA A 231 -13.08 -5.69 -17.70
C ALA A 231 -13.23 -5.93 -19.21
N MET A 232 -12.22 -5.54 -20.00
CA MET A 232 -12.14 -5.72 -21.46
C MET A 232 -11.63 -7.11 -21.88
N LEU A 233 -11.19 -7.94 -20.94
CA LEU A 233 -10.69 -9.27 -21.23
C LEU A 233 -11.80 -10.19 -21.78
N PRO A 234 -11.45 -11.17 -22.65
CA PRO A 234 -12.40 -12.18 -23.11
C PRO A 234 -13.03 -12.96 -21.95
N SER A 235 -14.24 -13.47 -22.18
CA SER A 235 -14.90 -14.40 -21.24
C SER A 235 -13.99 -15.58 -20.92
N GLY A 236 -14.00 -16.04 -19.67
CA GLY A 236 -13.02 -17.03 -19.18
C GLY A 236 -11.81 -16.34 -18.55
N ILE A 237 -10.95 -15.69 -19.35
CA ILE A 237 -9.76 -14.98 -18.84
C ILE A 237 -10.17 -13.85 -17.88
N LYS A 238 -11.22 -13.09 -18.24
CA LYS A 238 -11.83 -12.08 -17.35
C LYS A 238 -12.23 -12.67 -16.00
N GLY A 239 -12.86 -13.84 -15.99
CA GLY A 239 -13.30 -14.52 -14.77
C GLY A 239 -12.13 -14.97 -13.89
N ILE A 240 -11.08 -15.53 -14.50
CA ILE A 240 -9.86 -15.93 -13.79
C ILE A 240 -9.16 -14.71 -13.20
N ALA A 241 -8.99 -13.63 -13.98
CA ALA A 241 -8.35 -12.41 -13.51
C ALA A 241 -9.14 -11.74 -12.39
N PHE A 242 -10.48 -11.70 -12.51
CA PHE A 242 -11.36 -11.19 -11.47
C PHE A 242 -11.27 -12.00 -10.17
N ALA A 243 -11.26 -13.34 -10.27
CA ALA A 243 -11.10 -14.21 -9.11
C ALA A 243 -9.74 -14.02 -8.43
N ALA A 244 -8.65 -13.95 -9.21
CA ALA A 244 -7.30 -13.72 -8.71
C ALA A 244 -7.16 -12.35 -8.02
N LEU A 245 -7.71 -11.29 -8.62
CA LEU A 245 -7.71 -9.94 -8.05
C LEU A 245 -8.50 -9.89 -6.74
N THR A 246 -9.71 -10.47 -6.74
CA THR A 246 -10.57 -10.51 -5.55
C THR A 246 -9.89 -11.27 -4.42
N ALA A 247 -9.32 -12.44 -4.71
CA ALA A 247 -8.56 -13.23 -3.74
C ALA A 247 -7.36 -12.43 -3.19
N ALA A 248 -6.64 -11.71 -4.05
CA ALA A 248 -5.49 -10.93 -3.66
C ALA A 248 -5.82 -9.75 -2.74
N VAL A 249 -6.93 -9.06 -3.02
CA VAL A 249 -7.44 -7.97 -2.18
C VAL A 249 -7.87 -8.53 -0.82
N VAL A 250 -8.67 -9.61 -0.79
CA VAL A 250 -9.13 -10.25 0.45
C VAL A 250 -7.96 -10.70 1.31
N ALA A 251 -6.94 -11.33 0.72
CA ALA A 251 -5.74 -11.76 1.44
C ALA A 251 -4.95 -10.56 2.00
N SER A 252 -4.81 -9.47 1.23
CA SER A 252 -4.14 -8.25 1.68
C SER A 252 -4.88 -7.59 2.84
N LEU A 253 -6.21 -7.50 2.76
CA LEU A 253 -7.07 -7.02 3.83
C LEU A 253 -6.93 -7.88 5.09
N ALA A 254 -6.98 -9.21 4.94
CA ALA A 254 -6.85 -10.14 6.05
C ALA A 254 -5.47 -10.04 6.72
N GLY A 255 -4.40 -9.92 5.93
CA GLY A 255 -3.04 -9.69 6.42
C GLY A 255 -2.94 -8.42 7.26
N LYS A 256 -3.49 -7.30 6.77
CA LYS A 256 -3.49 -6.02 7.49
C LYS A 256 -4.35 -6.05 8.74
N ALA A 257 -5.55 -6.62 8.67
CA ALA A 257 -6.45 -6.75 9.82
C ALA A 257 -5.85 -7.63 10.91
N ASN A 258 -5.15 -8.73 10.54
CA ASN A 258 -4.41 -9.54 11.49
C ASN A 258 -3.29 -8.74 12.19
N SER A 259 -2.53 -7.92 11.44
CA SER A 259 -1.51 -7.04 12.04
C SER A 259 -2.11 -6.03 13.01
N ILE A 260 -3.24 -5.39 12.66
CA ILE A 260 -3.98 -4.47 13.54
C ILE A 260 -4.40 -5.20 14.83
N ALA A 261 -5.03 -6.38 14.70
CA ALA A 261 -5.45 -7.19 15.84
C ALA A 261 -4.27 -7.60 16.73
N THR A 262 -3.14 -7.97 16.15
CA THR A 262 -1.93 -8.36 16.88
C THR A 262 -1.34 -7.19 17.65
N ILE A 263 -1.19 -6.02 17.01
CA ILE A 263 -0.66 -4.81 17.66
C ILE A 263 -1.58 -4.38 18.80
N PHE A 264 -2.90 -4.34 18.56
CA PHE A 264 -3.85 -3.95 19.60
C PHE A 264 -3.88 -4.94 20.76
N THR A 265 -3.95 -6.25 20.50
CA THR A 265 -4.06 -7.25 21.56
C THR A 265 -2.77 -7.37 22.38
N LEU A 266 -1.61 -7.48 21.73
CA LEU A 266 -0.34 -7.68 22.43
C LEU A 266 0.21 -6.38 23.00
N ASP A 267 0.36 -5.34 22.16
CA ASP A 267 1.12 -4.15 22.54
C ASP A 267 0.31 -3.12 23.33
N ILE A 268 -1.02 -3.13 23.17
CA ILE A 268 -1.93 -2.24 23.91
C ILE A 268 -2.68 -3.02 25.01
N TYR A 269 -3.51 -3.98 24.63
CA TYR A 269 -4.45 -4.62 25.57
C TYR A 269 -3.71 -5.43 26.65
N GLN A 270 -2.90 -6.42 26.28
CA GLN A 270 -2.20 -7.25 27.25
C GLN A 270 -1.14 -6.45 28.01
N LYS A 271 -0.19 -5.82 27.30
CA LYS A 271 0.95 -5.16 27.95
C LYS A 271 0.57 -3.93 28.81
N ARG A 272 -0.56 -3.26 28.53
CA ARG A 272 -0.91 -1.99 29.20
C ARG A 272 -2.20 -2.03 30.00
N LEU A 273 -3.23 -2.69 29.51
CA LEU A 273 -4.55 -2.66 30.14
C LEU A 273 -4.78 -3.87 31.05
N HIS A 274 -4.40 -5.07 30.60
CA HIS A 274 -4.66 -6.33 31.29
C HIS A 274 -3.49 -7.33 31.15
N PRO A 275 -2.43 -7.21 31.96
CA PRO A 275 -1.24 -8.08 31.90
C PRO A 275 -1.56 -9.57 32.05
N ASP A 276 -2.51 -9.91 32.92
CA ASP A 276 -2.85 -11.29 33.29
C ASP A 276 -4.03 -11.87 32.47
N VAL A 277 -4.27 -11.34 31.27
CA VAL A 277 -5.35 -11.82 30.40
C VAL A 277 -5.08 -13.24 29.88
N SER A 278 -6.12 -14.08 29.90
CA SER A 278 -6.04 -15.44 29.33
C SER A 278 -5.94 -15.45 27.81
N GLU A 279 -5.28 -16.46 27.25
CA GLU A 279 -5.15 -16.65 25.80
C GLU A 279 -6.50 -16.68 25.07
N LYS A 280 -7.51 -17.34 25.67
CA LYS A 280 -8.87 -17.41 25.10
C LYS A 280 -9.49 -16.02 24.95
N LYS A 281 -9.31 -15.15 25.95
CA LYS A 281 -9.83 -13.78 25.91
C LYS A 281 -9.02 -12.91 24.93
N MET A 282 -7.71 -13.12 24.83
CA MET A 282 -6.85 -12.47 23.84
C MET A 282 -7.30 -12.75 22.40
N VAL A 283 -7.55 -14.02 22.07
CA VAL A 283 -8.06 -14.40 20.75
C VAL A 283 -9.40 -13.73 20.46
N TRP A 284 -10.32 -13.71 21.43
CA TRP A 284 -11.62 -13.08 21.26
C TRP A 284 -11.50 -11.56 21.00
N ILE A 285 -10.65 -10.86 21.75
CA ILE A 285 -10.40 -9.42 21.55
C ILE A 285 -9.75 -9.16 20.20
N GLY A 286 -8.84 -10.03 19.77
CA GLY A 286 -8.24 -9.96 18.44
C GLY A 286 -9.31 -10.02 17.33
N ARG A 287 -10.25 -10.97 17.44
CA ARG A 287 -11.38 -11.10 16.49
C ARG A 287 -12.28 -9.86 16.50
N MET A 288 -12.59 -9.32 17.68
CA MET A 288 -13.37 -8.08 17.78
C MET A 288 -12.64 -6.89 17.16
N THR A 289 -11.33 -6.81 17.34
CA THR A 289 -10.49 -5.74 16.75
C THR A 289 -10.54 -5.78 15.21
N VAL A 290 -10.52 -6.97 14.61
CA VAL A 290 -10.70 -7.15 13.17
C VAL A 290 -12.03 -6.56 12.70
N ILE A 291 -13.13 -6.95 13.35
CA ILE A 291 -14.47 -6.48 12.98
C ILE A 291 -14.57 -4.95 13.11
N VAL A 292 -14.13 -4.41 14.24
CA VAL A 292 -14.17 -2.95 14.50
C VAL A 292 -13.32 -2.19 13.48
N SER A 293 -12.11 -2.66 13.18
CA SER A 293 -11.24 -2.00 12.20
C SER A 293 -11.81 -1.99 10.78
N MET A 294 -12.48 -3.07 10.36
CA MET A 294 -13.18 -3.13 9.06
C MET A 294 -14.35 -2.15 9.01
N LEU A 295 -15.17 -2.09 10.07
CA LEU A 295 -16.29 -1.13 10.15
C LEU A 295 -15.79 0.31 10.10
N LEU A 296 -14.72 0.63 10.84
CA LEU A 296 -14.08 1.93 10.78
C LEU A 296 -13.57 2.24 9.37
N ALA A 297 -12.90 1.30 8.71
CA ALA A 297 -12.42 1.49 7.34
C ALA A 297 -13.56 1.78 6.35
N ILE A 298 -14.71 1.09 6.48
CA ILE A 298 -15.90 1.35 5.64
C ILE A 298 -16.44 2.77 5.85
N VAL A 299 -16.53 3.21 7.11
CA VAL A 299 -17.06 4.55 7.46
C VAL A 299 -16.09 5.65 7.03
N ILE A 300 -14.79 5.40 7.16
CA ILE A 300 -13.74 6.38 6.86
C ILE A 300 -13.50 6.50 5.36
N ALA A 301 -13.59 5.41 4.58
CA ALA A 301 -13.23 5.41 3.15
C ALA A 301 -13.85 6.55 2.33
N PRO A 302 -15.16 6.86 2.42
CA PRO A 302 -15.77 7.95 1.67
C PRO A 302 -15.31 9.35 2.10
N LEU A 303 -14.79 9.50 3.32
CA LEU A 303 -14.44 10.80 3.92
C LEU A 303 -13.00 11.24 3.58
N MET A 304 -12.17 10.33 3.09
CA MET A 304 -10.73 10.57 2.94
C MET A 304 -10.30 11.12 1.57
N GLY A 305 -11.25 11.30 0.64
CA GLY A 305 -10.98 11.87 -0.70
C GLY A 305 -10.02 11.02 -1.55
N ILE A 306 -10.00 9.71 -1.32
CA ILE A 306 -9.11 8.76 -2.02
C ILE A 306 -9.38 8.77 -3.53
N ASP A 307 -10.66 8.89 -3.89
CA ASP A 307 -11.17 8.98 -5.26
C ASP A 307 -10.59 10.14 -6.06
N LYS A 308 -10.33 11.28 -5.40
CA LYS A 308 -9.80 12.50 -6.05
C LYS A 308 -8.28 12.50 -6.09
N LYS A 309 -7.64 12.02 -5.03
CA LYS A 309 -6.18 12.09 -4.87
C LYS A 309 -5.45 10.96 -5.59
N GLY A 310 -6.13 9.84 -5.79
CA GLY A 310 -5.50 8.58 -6.17
C GLY A 310 -5.03 7.82 -4.94
N GLY A 311 -5.32 6.52 -4.89
CA GLY A 311 -5.02 5.68 -3.74
C GLY A 311 -3.53 5.58 -3.43
N PHE A 312 -2.67 5.59 -4.43
CA PHE A 312 -1.22 5.57 -4.22
C PHE A 312 -0.71 6.86 -3.56
N GLN A 313 -1.04 8.03 -4.13
CA GLN A 313 -0.66 9.33 -3.58
C GLN A 313 -1.21 9.52 -2.16
N TYR A 314 -2.47 9.12 -1.93
CA TYR A 314 -3.07 9.12 -0.60
C TYR A 314 -2.24 8.30 0.39
N ILE A 315 -1.92 7.04 0.08
CA ILE A 315 -1.13 6.18 0.96
C ILE A 315 0.24 6.81 1.23
N GLN A 316 0.92 7.29 0.19
CA GLN A 316 2.26 7.86 0.29
C GLN A 316 2.30 9.10 1.17
N GLU A 317 1.37 10.04 0.96
CA GLU A 317 1.34 11.29 1.70
C GLU A 317 1.04 11.08 3.18
N TYR A 318 -0.03 10.35 3.51
CA TYR A 318 -0.43 10.17 4.91
C TYR A 318 0.52 9.25 5.67
N THR A 319 1.15 8.29 4.99
CA THR A 319 2.29 7.55 5.57
C THR A 319 3.49 8.49 5.77
N GLY A 320 3.71 9.42 4.85
CA GLY A 320 4.75 10.46 4.90
C GLY A 320 4.63 11.41 6.09
N PHE A 321 3.45 11.54 6.72
CA PHE A 321 3.33 12.36 7.93
C PHE A 321 4.07 11.77 9.13
N VAL A 322 4.17 10.44 9.17
CA VAL A 322 4.71 9.72 10.33
C VAL A 322 6.07 9.07 10.00
N SER A 323 6.28 8.64 8.76
CA SER A 323 7.44 7.85 8.36
C SER A 323 8.81 8.54 8.58
N PRO A 324 9.00 9.86 8.39
CA PRO A 324 10.29 10.51 8.62
C PRO A 324 10.70 10.45 10.10
N GLY A 325 9.77 10.78 10.99
CA GLY A 325 9.97 10.73 12.44
C GLY A 325 10.27 9.32 12.94
N ILE A 326 9.49 8.34 12.47
CA ILE A 326 9.71 6.93 12.76
C ILE A 326 11.09 6.48 12.27
N LEU A 327 11.44 6.79 11.01
CA LEU A 327 12.72 6.38 10.45
C LEU A 327 13.89 6.98 11.21
N ALA A 328 13.82 8.27 11.57
CA ALA A 328 14.84 8.93 12.37
C ALA A 328 15.03 8.21 13.72
N MET A 329 13.93 7.86 14.41
CA MET A 329 13.97 7.09 15.65
C MET A 329 14.66 5.73 15.45
N PHE A 330 14.32 4.97 14.41
CA PHE A 330 14.93 3.66 14.16
C PHE A 330 16.42 3.76 13.78
N LEU A 331 16.78 4.65 12.86
CA LEU A 331 18.18 4.82 12.43
C LEU A 331 19.08 5.23 13.59
N LEU A 332 18.63 6.22 14.40
CA LEU A 332 19.36 6.62 15.59
C LEU A 332 19.36 5.53 16.67
N GLY A 333 18.35 4.66 16.70
CA GLY A 333 18.30 3.51 17.61
C GLY A 333 19.27 2.41 17.24
N PHE A 334 19.42 2.13 15.94
CA PHE A 334 20.31 1.11 15.42
C PHE A 334 21.77 1.53 15.46
N PHE A 335 22.07 2.77 15.06
CA PHE A 335 23.44 3.17 14.77
C PHE A 335 24.03 4.15 15.80
N TRP A 336 23.21 4.79 16.64
CA TRP A 336 23.68 5.83 17.56
C TRP A 336 23.41 5.49 19.03
N LYS A 337 24.49 5.17 19.77
CA LYS A 337 24.39 4.73 21.17
C LYS A 337 23.86 5.80 22.13
N LYS A 338 24.08 7.09 21.86
CA LYS A 338 23.66 8.19 22.75
C LYS A 338 22.18 8.59 22.61
N THR A 339 21.42 7.99 21.70
CA THR A 339 20.02 8.38 21.47
C THR A 339 19.18 8.05 22.71
N THR A 340 18.45 9.03 23.23
CA THR A 340 17.64 8.90 24.44
C THR A 340 16.18 8.57 24.10
N ALA A 341 15.41 8.18 25.12
CA ALA A 341 13.97 7.95 24.98
C ALA A 341 13.22 9.24 24.59
N ASP A 342 13.61 10.38 25.16
CA ASP A 342 12.99 11.68 24.86
C ASP A 342 13.25 12.10 23.40
N ALA A 343 14.45 11.87 22.89
CA ALA A 343 14.77 12.11 21.48
C ALA A 343 13.93 11.24 20.54
N ALA A 344 13.73 9.96 20.89
CA ALA A 344 12.85 9.06 20.16
C ALA A 344 11.38 9.49 20.22
N MET A 345 10.90 9.94 21.39
CA MET A 345 9.55 10.47 21.53
C MET A 345 9.33 11.74 20.71
N PHE A 346 10.29 12.68 20.76
CA PHE A 346 10.27 13.89 19.96
C PHE A 346 10.29 13.57 18.46
N ALA A 347 11.14 12.65 18.00
CA ALA A 347 11.16 12.24 16.61
C ALA A 347 9.79 11.71 16.15
N THR A 348 9.09 10.96 17.02
CA THR A 348 7.79 10.37 16.68
C THR A 348 6.64 11.37 16.73
N VAL A 349 6.45 12.06 17.87
CA VAL A 349 5.33 13.00 18.08
C VAL A 349 5.63 14.36 17.43
N GLY A 350 6.81 14.90 17.71
CA GLY A 350 7.27 16.16 17.10
C GLY A 350 7.38 16.02 15.59
N GLY A 351 7.89 14.89 15.07
CA GLY A 351 7.92 14.61 13.64
C GLY A 351 6.55 14.69 12.98
N LEU A 352 5.50 14.12 13.60
CA LEU A 352 4.13 14.24 13.11
C LEU A 352 3.64 15.70 13.12
N VAL A 353 3.87 16.43 14.23
CA VAL A 353 3.48 17.84 14.35
C VAL A 353 4.16 18.69 13.28
N PHE A 354 5.47 18.51 13.07
CA PHE A 354 6.20 19.20 12.01
C PHE A 354 5.69 18.83 10.61
N SER A 355 5.39 17.56 10.34
CA SER A 355 4.80 17.16 9.06
C SER A 355 3.45 17.85 8.80
N ILE A 356 2.59 17.95 9.82
CA ILE A 356 1.30 18.65 9.72
C ILE A 356 1.54 20.14 9.44
N ILE A 357 2.43 20.78 10.21
CA ILE A 357 2.78 22.19 10.00
C ILE A 357 3.27 22.40 8.57
N LEU A 358 4.26 21.62 8.10
CA LEU A 358 4.82 21.74 6.76
C LEU A 358 3.79 21.49 5.66
N LYS A 359 2.83 20.59 5.87
CA LYS A 359 1.76 20.32 4.89
C LYS A 359 0.84 21.53 4.70
N PHE A 360 0.46 22.21 5.79
CA PHE A 360 -0.49 23.31 5.75
C PHE A 360 0.18 24.69 5.73
N LEU A 361 1.50 24.77 5.93
CA LEU A 361 2.26 26.02 5.86
C LEU A 361 2.03 26.79 4.55
N PRO A 362 2.01 26.15 3.35
CA PRO A 362 1.74 26.87 2.10
C PRO A 362 0.34 27.49 2.01
N THR A 363 -0.63 27.00 2.79
CA THR A 363 -1.97 27.62 2.86
C THR A 363 -2.02 28.83 3.80
N MET A 364 -1.01 28.98 4.65
CA MET A 364 -0.90 30.06 5.65
C MET A 364 0.15 31.11 5.26
N MET A 365 1.14 30.74 4.45
CA MET A 365 2.24 31.58 3.99
C MET A 365 2.52 31.32 2.51
N ASP A 366 2.64 32.37 1.71
CA ASP A 366 3.09 32.25 0.33
C ASP A 366 4.58 31.90 0.30
N LEU A 367 4.90 30.70 -0.16
CA LEU A 367 6.25 30.17 -0.27
C LEU A 367 6.71 30.07 -1.75
N HIS A 368 6.01 30.69 -2.71
CA HIS A 368 6.38 30.64 -4.13
C HIS A 368 7.79 31.18 -4.46
N PHE A 369 8.43 31.85 -3.50
CA PHE A 369 9.79 32.40 -3.63
C PHE A 369 10.93 31.40 -3.29
N LEU A 370 10.60 30.20 -2.80
CA LEU A 370 11.54 29.07 -2.55
C LEU A 370 11.43 28.03 -3.67
#